data_AF-A0A075LR04-F1
#
_entry.id   AF-A0A075LR04-F1
#
_cell.length_a   1.000
_cell.length_b   1.000
_cell.length_c   1.000
_cell.angle_alpha   90.00
_cell.angle_beta   90.00
_cell.angle_gamma   90.00
#
_symmetry.space_group_name_H-M   'P 1'
#
loop_
_entity.id
_entity.type
_entity.pdbx_description
1 polymer ?
#
loop_
_entity_poly.entity_id
_entity_poly.type
_entity_poly.pdbx_seq_one_letter_code
_entity_poly.pdbx_strand_id
1 'polypeptide(L)'
;MQEWYQSRALYETIGGLLKRGDFELALQVVRGIPDKGIKATAYSKIVVEMAKRGVDYENAFKEALEAILDLNPDARTKTLMSLAFDLMDLNKFEDALKLSEFILDVSNQSKIKAEVALRLARQGKISEALNLINDIIDEDVKTWATSMLVNEMNQKRE
;
A
#
# COMPACT_ATOMS: atom_id res chain seq x y z
N MET A 1 -16.50 15.68 18.54
CA MET A 1 -15.27 16.01 19.31
C MET A 1 -14.81 14.85 20.19
N GLN A 2 -15.70 14.19 20.95
CA GLN A 2 -15.37 13.00 21.76
C GLN A 2 -14.85 11.81 20.92
N GLU A 3 -15.51 11.50 19.80
CA GLU A 3 -15.13 10.38 18.92
C GLU A 3 -13.70 10.51 18.34
N TRP A 4 -13.28 11.74 18.03
CA TRP A 4 -11.93 12.00 17.53
C TRP A 4 -10.88 11.71 18.61
N TYR A 5 -11.09 12.20 19.84
CA TYR A 5 -10.17 11.94 20.95
C TYR A 5 -10.11 10.45 21.31
N GLN A 6 -11.26 9.78 21.32
CA GLN A 6 -11.32 8.33 21.52
C GLN A 6 -10.54 7.58 20.43
N SER A 7 -10.80 7.90 19.16
CA SER A 7 -10.09 7.30 18.02
C SER A 7 -8.59 7.53 18.11
N ARG A 8 -8.17 8.73 18.50
CA ARG A 8 -6.76 9.07 18.67
C ARG A 8 -6.13 8.27 19.80
N ALA A 9 -6.79 8.13 20.94
CA ALA A 9 -6.29 7.34 22.07
C ALA A 9 -6.12 5.85 21.71
N LEU A 10 -7.09 5.29 20.99
CA LEU A 10 -7.01 3.91 20.48
C LEU A 10 -5.86 3.75 19.46
N TYR A 11 -5.67 4.74 18.57
CA TYR A 11 -4.55 4.76 17.62
C TYR A 11 -3.18 4.77 18.32
N GLU A 12 -3.01 5.59 19.36
CA GLU A 12 -1.76 5.60 20.16
C GLU A 12 -1.54 4.26 20.88
N THR A 13 -2.61 3.65 21.38
CA THR A 13 -2.58 2.33 22.02
C THR A 13 -2.09 1.25 21.05
N ILE A 14 -2.59 1.27 19.81
CA ILE A 14 -2.10 0.39 18.73
C ILE A 14 -0.62 0.61 18.49
N GLY A 15 -0.14 1.85 18.46
CA GLY A 15 1.28 2.15 18.33
C GLY A 15 2.14 1.48 19.41
N GLY A 16 1.67 1.45 20.66
CA GLY A 16 2.32 0.74 21.76
C GLY A 16 2.30 -0.79 21.61
N LEU A 17 1.17 -1.34 21.18
CA LEU A 17 0.99 -2.79 20.94
C LEU A 17 1.89 -3.29 19.82
N LEU A 18 1.97 -2.53 18.71
CA LEU A 18 2.83 -2.84 17.58
C LEU A 18 4.31 -2.87 17.98
N LYS A 19 4.77 -1.95 18.84
CA LYS A 19 6.15 -1.98 19.37
C LYS A 19 6.45 -3.28 20.13
N ARG A 20 5.47 -3.83 20.85
CA ARG A 20 5.60 -5.11 21.58
C ARG A 20 5.42 -6.35 20.70
N GLY A 21 4.80 -6.20 19.53
CA GLY A 21 4.44 -7.31 18.65
C GLY A 21 3.08 -7.94 18.96
N ASP A 22 2.25 -7.27 19.77
CA ASP A 22 0.91 -7.74 20.17
C ASP A 22 -0.11 -7.49 19.04
N PHE A 23 0.08 -8.12 17.87
CA PHE A 23 -0.72 -7.85 16.67
C PHE A 23 -2.20 -8.23 16.82
N GLU A 24 -2.50 -9.33 17.51
CA GLU A 24 -3.88 -9.75 17.72
C GLU A 24 -4.65 -8.71 18.54
N LEU A 25 -4.07 -8.22 19.63
CA LEU A 25 -4.68 -7.18 20.44
C LEU A 25 -4.75 -5.85 19.68
N ALA A 26 -3.75 -5.53 18.85
CA ALA A 26 -3.82 -4.35 17.97
C ALA A 26 -5.02 -4.43 17.00
N LEU A 27 -5.26 -5.62 16.41
CA LEU A 27 -6.43 -5.88 15.55
C LEU A 27 -7.76 -5.81 16.31
N GLN A 28 -7.80 -6.23 17.57
CA GLN A 28 -9.00 -6.06 18.40
C GLN A 28 -9.26 -4.56 18.69
N VAL A 29 -8.22 -3.80 19.04
CA VAL A 29 -8.33 -2.37 19.37
C VAL A 29 -8.76 -1.54 18.15
N VAL A 30 -8.19 -1.81 16.97
CA VAL A 30 -8.49 -1.03 15.75
C VAL A 30 -9.95 -1.16 15.31
N ARG A 31 -10.58 -2.32 15.54
CA ARG A 31 -12.00 -2.53 15.21
C ARG A 31 -12.92 -1.57 15.95
N GLY A 32 -12.53 -1.15 17.15
CA GLY A 32 -13.25 -0.21 18.01
C GLY A 32 -13.01 1.28 17.73
N ILE A 33 -12.20 1.63 16.72
CA ILE A 33 -11.99 3.04 16.35
C ILE A 33 -13.23 3.58 15.62
N PRO A 34 -13.90 4.62 16.12
CA PRO A 34 -15.10 5.16 15.48
C PRO A 34 -14.79 6.04 14.25
N ASP A 35 -13.70 6.80 14.26
CA ASP A 35 -13.31 7.62 13.11
C ASP A 35 -12.76 6.75 11.98
N LYS A 36 -13.44 6.75 10.84
CA LYS A 36 -13.10 5.89 9.70
C LYS A 36 -11.69 6.17 9.15
N GLY A 37 -11.26 7.43 9.11
CA GLY A 37 -9.95 7.82 8.61
C GLY A 37 -8.82 7.34 9.51
N ILE A 38 -8.99 7.51 10.83
CA ILE A 38 -8.04 7.00 11.83
C ILE A 38 -8.05 5.47 11.82
N LYS A 39 -9.21 4.83 11.67
CA LYS A 39 -9.34 3.37 11.58
C LYS A 39 -8.58 2.80 10.39
N ALA A 40 -8.79 3.35 9.19
CA ALA A 40 -8.07 2.94 7.99
C ALA A 40 -6.55 3.13 8.14
N THR A 41 -6.12 4.28 8.66
CA THR A 41 -4.70 4.57 8.92
C THR A 41 -4.09 3.58 9.92
N ALA A 42 -4.83 3.24 10.98
CA ALA A 42 -4.40 2.27 11.99
C ALA A 42 -4.23 0.87 11.40
N TYR A 43 -5.20 0.40 10.61
CA TYR A 43 -5.10 -0.88 9.92
C TYR A 43 -3.91 -0.93 8.97
N SER A 44 -3.71 0.10 8.13
CA SER A 44 -2.53 0.20 7.25
C SER A 44 -1.23 0.06 8.04
N LYS A 45 -1.13 0.74 9.19
CA LYS A 45 0.05 0.65 10.06
C LYS A 45 0.27 -0.75 10.65
N ILE A 46 -0.81 -1.43 11.04
CA ILE A 46 -0.74 -2.82 11.51
C ILE A 46 -0.22 -3.72 10.40
N VAL A 47 -0.79 -3.63 9.20
CA VAL A 47 -0.38 -4.42 8.03
C VAL A 47 1.10 -4.22 7.71
N VAL A 48 1.54 -2.97 7.61
CA VAL A 48 2.94 -2.63 7.31
C VAL A 48 3.88 -3.20 8.37
N GLU A 49 3.55 -3.08 9.65
CA GLU A 49 4.40 -3.60 10.73
C GLU A 49 4.44 -5.14 10.74
N MET A 50 3.31 -5.81 10.49
CA MET A 50 3.26 -7.27 10.37
C MET A 50 4.08 -7.75 9.17
N ALA A 51 3.92 -7.12 8.00
CA ALA A 51 4.68 -7.42 6.80
C ALA A 51 6.19 -7.23 7.03
N LYS A 52 6.58 -6.15 7.70
CA LYS A 52 7.98 -5.87 8.06
C LYS A 52 8.58 -6.94 8.96
N ARG A 53 7.79 -7.53 9.86
CA ARG A 53 8.24 -8.61 10.76
C ARG A 53 8.07 -10.02 10.18
N GLY A 54 7.57 -10.15 8.95
CA GLY A 54 7.30 -11.44 8.33
C GLY A 54 6.20 -12.24 9.02
N VAL A 55 5.31 -11.57 9.77
CA VAL A 55 4.13 -12.19 10.36
C VAL A 55 3.02 -12.24 9.30
N ASP A 56 2.26 -13.33 9.24
CA ASP A 56 1.12 -13.42 8.32
C ASP A 56 0.09 -12.30 8.59
N TYR A 57 -0.16 -11.49 7.57
CA TYR A 57 -1.03 -10.31 7.64
C TYR A 57 -2.22 -10.38 6.68
N GLU A 58 -2.52 -11.54 6.08
CA GLU A 58 -3.58 -11.64 5.07
C GLU A 58 -4.94 -11.16 5.58
N ASN A 59 -5.30 -11.55 6.81
CA ASN A 59 -6.54 -11.10 7.45
C ASN A 59 -6.52 -9.60 7.77
N ALA A 60 -5.40 -9.09 8.29
CA ALA A 60 -5.23 -7.68 8.57
C ALA A 60 -5.32 -6.83 7.29
N PHE A 61 -4.79 -7.35 6.17
CA PHE A 61 -4.85 -6.69 4.85
C PHE A 61 -6.28 -6.63 4.31
N LYS A 62 -7.06 -7.71 4.46
CA LYS A 62 -8.49 -7.70 4.08
C LYS A 62 -9.27 -6.66 4.89
N GLU A 63 -9.11 -6.63 6.21
CA GLU A 63 -9.77 -5.64 7.07
C GLU A 63 -9.29 -4.21 6.78
N ALA A 64 -8.01 -4.02 6.47
CA ALA A 64 -7.47 -2.72 6.05
C ALA A 64 -8.12 -2.24 4.76
N LEU A 65 -8.20 -3.10 3.75
CA LEU A 65 -8.85 -2.79 2.48
C LEU A 65 -10.32 -2.42 2.69
N GLU A 66 -11.07 -3.19 3.47
CA GLU A 66 -12.47 -2.88 3.80
C GLU A 66 -12.60 -1.52 4.48
N ALA A 67 -11.76 -1.22 5.48
CA ALA A 67 -11.76 0.06 6.17
C ALA A 67 -11.43 1.24 5.22
N ILE A 68 -10.50 1.05 4.28
CA ILE A 68 -10.14 2.05 3.28
C ILE A 68 -11.28 2.27 2.28
N LEU A 69 -11.96 1.20 1.86
CA LEU A 69 -13.10 1.28 0.93
C LEU A 69 -14.32 1.98 1.54
N ASP A 70 -14.45 2.05 2.87
CA ASP A 70 -15.50 2.82 3.56
C ASP A 70 -15.21 4.34 3.62
N LEU A 71 -14.03 4.78 3.17
CA LEU A 71 -13.69 6.20 3.07
C LEU A 71 -14.35 6.87 1.85
N ASN A 72 -14.44 8.19 1.92
CA ASN A 72 -14.78 9.01 0.76
C ASN A 72 -13.74 8.82 -0.37
N PRO A 73 -14.08 9.07 -1.65
CA PRO A 73 -13.23 8.74 -2.78
C PRO A 73 -11.81 9.34 -2.75
N ASP A 74 -11.66 10.59 -2.30
CA ASP A 74 -10.34 11.26 -2.22
C ASP A 74 -9.47 10.62 -1.13
N ALA A 75 -10.01 10.47 0.08
CA ALA A 75 -9.30 9.84 1.18
C ALA A 75 -8.98 8.36 0.89
N ARG A 76 -9.91 7.65 0.25
CA ARG A 76 -9.72 6.26 -0.20
C ARG A 76 -8.53 6.14 -1.13
N THR A 77 -8.50 6.95 -2.21
CA THR A 77 -7.43 6.91 -3.21
C THR A 77 -6.07 7.19 -2.55
N LYS A 78 -6.00 8.24 -1.73
CA LYS A 78 -4.76 8.59 -1.00
C LYS A 78 -4.30 7.46 -0.08
N THR A 79 -5.22 6.83 0.65
CA THR A 79 -4.87 5.77 1.61
C THR A 79 -4.47 4.48 0.91
N LEU A 80 -5.15 4.08 -0.18
CA LEU A 80 -4.75 2.95 -1.02
C LEU A 80 -3.34 3.15 -1.58
N MET A 81 -3.06 4.33 -2.14
CA MET A 81 -1.73 4.64 -2.68
C MET A 81 -0.66 4.60 -1.59
N SER A 82 -0.91 5.23 -0.43
CA SER A 82 0.03 5.23 0.69
C SER A 82 0.38 3.80 1.13
N LEU A 83 -0.62 2.95 1.35
CA LEU A 83 -0.39 1.57 1.76
C LEU A 83 0.33 0.76 0.67
N ALA A 84 -0.01 0.97 -0.61
CA ALA A 84 0.68 0.33 -1.72
C ALA A 84 2.17 0.72 -1.77
N PHE A 85 2.52 2.00 -1.55
CA PHE A 85 3.92 2.44 -1.46
C PHE A 85 4.65 1.82 -0.28
N ASP A 86 4.04 1.81 0.91
CA ASP A 86 4.65 1.19 2.09
C ASP A 86 4.92 -0.31 1.86
N LEU A 87 3.99 -1.01 1.22
CA LEU A 87 4.13 -2.42 0.88
C LEU A 87 5.19 -2.65 -0.21
N MET A 88 5.30 -1.77 -1.20
CA MET A 88 6.38 -1.80 -2.19
C MET A 88 7.77 -1.64 -1.57
N ASP A 89 7.91 -0.80 -0.54
CA ASP A 89 9.16 -0.64 0.21
C ASP A 89 9.56 -1.91 0.98
N LEU A 90 8.58 -2.77 1.28
CA LEU A 90 8.77 -4.08 1.88
C LEU A 90 8.83 -5.22 0.84
N ASN A 91 8.93 -4.89 -0.46
CA ASN A 91 8.90 -5.84 -1.59
C ASN A 91 7.62 -6.68 -1.68
N LYS A 92 6.49 -6.20 -1.14
CA LYS A 92 5.17 -6.84 -1.22
C LYS A 92 4.44 -6.36 -2.48
N PHE A 93 5.00 -6.69 -3.63
CA PHE A 93 4.55 -6.17 -4.92
C PHE A 93 3.15 -6.65 -5.31
N GLU A 94 2.83 -7.92 -5.06
CA GLU A 94 1.49 -8.45 -5.37
C GLU A 94 0.40 -7.73 -4.57
N ASP A 95 0.65 -7.45 -3.29
CA ASP A 95 -0.31 -6.72 -2.45
C ASP A 95 -0.46 -5.26 -2.89
N ALA A 96 0.63 -4.60 -3.28
CA ALA A 96 0.58 -3.25 -3.82
C ALA A 96 -0.22 -3.18 -5.14
N LEU A 97 -0.04 -4.15 -6.03
CA LEU A 97 -0.83 -4.28 -7.27
C LEU A 97 -2.30 -4.53 -6.94
N LYS A 98 -2.61 -5.41 -5.99
CA LYS A 98 -3.98 -5.68 -5.55
C LYS A 98 -4.68 -4.42 -5.02
N LEU A 99 -3.99 -3.57 -4.26
CA LEU A 99 -4.56 -2.28 -3.82
C LEU A 99 -4.85 -1.35 -5.00
N SER A 100 -4.01 -1.36 -6.04
CA SER A 100 -4.19 -0.52 -7.23
C SER A 100 -5.47 -0.85 -8.02
N GLU A 101 -5.97 -2.07 -7.94
CA GLU A 101 -7.22 -2.49 -8.59
C GLU A 101 -8.45 -1.76 -8.02
N PHE A 102 -8.36 -1.26 -6.78
CA PHE A 102 -9.43 -0.50 -6.12
C PHE A 102 -9.33 1.01 -6.33
N ILE A 103 -8.30 1.48 -7.04
CA ILE A 103 -8.14 2.89 -7.40
C ILE A 103 -8.92 3.16 -8.68
N LEU A 104 -9.93 4.03 -8.60
CA LEU A 104 -10.79 4.37 -9.74
C LEU A 104 -10.11 5.30 -10.76
N ASP A 105 -9.21 6.15 -10.29
CA ASP A 105 -8.46 7.05 -11.16
C ASP A 105 -7.39 6.26 -11.93
N VAL A 106 -7.53 6.20 -13.26
CA VAL A 106 -6.68 5.41 -14.15
C VAL A 106 -5.22 5.84 -14.05
N SER A 107 -4.96 7.14 -13.89
CA SER A 107 -3.59 7.65 -13.79
C SER A 107 -2.92 7.18 -12.49
N ASN A 108 -3.60 7.28 -11.36
CA ASN A 108 -3.10 6.82 -10.07
C ASN A 108 -2.94 5.29 -10.00
N GLN A 109 -3.87 4.53 -10.56
CA GLN A 109 -3.73 3.08 -10.71
C GLN A 109 -2.48 2.75 -11.54
N SER A 110 -2.32 3.42 -12.68
CA SER A 110 -1.18 3.24 -13.59
C SER A 110 0.15 3.57 -12.92
N LYS A 111 0.21 4.62 -12.09
CA LYS A 111 1.41 4.99 -11.33
C LYS A 111 1.87 3.87 -10.39
N ILE A 112 0.94 3.21 -9.68
CA ILE A 112 1.30 2.07 -8.81
C ILE A 112 1.91 0.93 -9.65
N LYS A 113 1.26 0.55 -10.77
CA LYS A 113 1.79 -0.49 -11.67
C LYS A 113 3.19 -0.15 -12.20
N ALA A 114 3.40 1.11 -12.61
CA ALA A 114 4.68 1.59 -13.10
C ALA A 114 5.78 1.51 -12.04
N GLU A 115 5.49 1.94 -10.81
CA GLU A 115 6.45 1.91 -9.71
C GLU A 115 6.84 0.47 -9.32
N VAL A 116 5.86 -0.45 -9.29
CA VAL A 116 6.13 -1.88 -9.10
C VAL A 116 7.04 -2.39 -10.21
N ALA A 117 6.74 -2.09 -11.48
CA ALA A 117 7.55 -2.52 -12.62
C ALA A 117 8.99 -2.03 -12.53
N LEU A 118 9.21 -0.75 -12.21
CA LEU A 118 10.56 -0.20 -12.09
C LEU A 118 11.35 -0.83 -10.94
N ARG A 119 10.69 -1.14 -9.81
CA ARG A 119 11.33 -1.85 -8.69
C ARG A 119 11.68 -3.29 -9.05
N LEU A 120 10.81 -4.01 -9.75
CA LEU A 120 11.10 -5.35 -10.28
C LEU A 120 12.31 -5.32 -11.23
N ALA A 121 12.40 -4.31 -12.10
CA ALA A 121 13.54 -4.15 -13.00
C ALA A 121 14.86 -3.88 -12.26
N ARG A 122 14.83 -3.08 -11.18
CA ARG A 122 15.98 -2.89 -10.27
C ARG A 122 16.43 -4.20 -9.63
N GLN A 123 15.51 -5.13 -9.38
CA GLN A 123 15.82 -6.48 -8.91
C GLN A 123 16.24 -7.45 -10.03
N GLY A 124 16.34 -6.99 -11.28
CA GLY A 124 16.75 -7.80 -12.43
C GLY A 124 15.60 -8.56 -13.09
N LYS A 125 14.36 -8.41 -12.61
CA LYS A 125 13.16 -9.05 -13.16
C LYS A 125 12.60 -8.26 -14.34
N ILE A 126 13.41 -8.08 -15.38
CA ILE A 126 13.10 -7.23 -16.53
C ILE A 126 11.84 -7.69 -17.27
N SER A 127 11.63 -8.99 -17.44
CA SER A 127 10.45 -9.53 -18.13
C SER A 127 9.15 -9.22 -17.39
N GLU A 128 9.14 -9.38 -16.05
CA GLU A 128 7.98 -9.03 -15.21
C GLU A 128 7.68 -7.53 -15.28
N ALA A 129 8.74 -6.69 -15.21
CA ALA A 129 8.61 -5.25 -15.34
C ALA A 129 8.00 -4.81 -16.68
N LEU A 130 8.49 -5.39 -17.79
CA LEU A 130 7.96 -5.09 -19.13
C LEU A 130 6.49 -5.46 -19.27
N ASN A 131 6.09 -6.63 -18.75
CA ASN A 131 4.69 -7.05 -18.77
C ASN A 131 3.79 -6.05 -18.03
N LEU A 132 4.18 -5.65 -16.81
CA LEU A 132 3.42 -4.66 -16.06
C LEU A 132 3.33 -3.31 -16.76
N ILE A 133 4.41 -2.84 -17.40
CA ILE A 133 4.39 -1.58 -18.17
C ILE A 133 3.46 -1.69 -19.38
N ASN A 134 3.44 -2.83 -20.06
CA ASN A 134 2.55 -3.04 -21.20
C ASN A 134 1.07 -3.00 -20.79
N ASP A 135 0.76 -3.47 -19.58
CA ASP A 135 -0.59 -3.47 -18.97
C ASP A 135 -1.01 -2.12 -18.36
N ILE A 136 -0.16 -1.08 -18.46
CA ILE A 136 -0.52 0.29 -18.09
C ILE A 136 -1.46 0.87 -19.16
N ILE A 137 -2.58 1.44 -18.70
CA ILE A 137 -3.62 2.04 -19.56
C ILE A 137 -3.33 3.53 -19.81
N ASP A 138 -2.83 4.24 -18.81
CA ASP A 138 -2.46 5.65 -18.96
C ASP A 138 -1.18 5.76 -19.81
N GLU A 139 -1.32 6.25 -21.05
CA GLU A 139 -0.22 6.33 -22.03
C GLU A 139 0.94 7.24 -21.58
N ASP A 140 0.65 8.31 -20.83
CA ASP A 140 1.69 9.21 -20.31
C ASP A 140 2.53 8.48 -19.26
N VAL A 141 1.85 7.78 -18.33
CA VAL A 141 2.52 6.96 -17.31
C VAL A 141 3.28 5.81 -17.95
N LYS A 142 2.72 5.16 -18.97
CA LYS A 142 3.37 4.08 -19.72
C LYS A 142 4.64 4.56 -20.41
N THR A 143 4.58 5.70 -21.09
CA THR A 143 5.72 6.32 -21.79
C THR A 143 6.83 6.69 -20.81
N TRP A 144 6.46 7.29 -19.68
CA TRP A 144 7.40 7.59 -18.60
C TRP A 144 8.07 6.32 -18.04
N ALA A 145 7.28 5.31 -17.69
CA ALA A 145 7.79 4.06 -17.12
C ALA A 145 8.72 3.32 -18.09
N THR A 146 8.36 3.27 -19.37
CA THR A 146 9.19 2.68 -20.43
C THR A 146 10.54 3.39 -20.53
N SER A 147 10.54 4.72 -20.53
CA SER A 147 11.77 5.52 -20.60
C SER A 147 12.67 5.29 -19.37
N MET A 148 12.08 5.24 -18.18
CA MET A 148 12.81 4.94 -16.93
C MET A 148 13.41 3.54 -16.94
N LEU A 149 12.66 2.55 -17.44
CA LEU A 149 13.14 1.16 -17.55
C LEU A 149 14.35 1.05 -18.48
N VAL A 150 14.30 1.69 -19.66
CA VAL A 150 15.42 1.70 -20.61
C VAL A 150 16.67 2.31 -19.97
N ASN A 151 16.52 3.42 -19.25
CA ASN A 151 17.64 4.06 -18.55
C ASN A 151 18.25 3.15 -17.48
N GLU A 152 17.42 2.49 -16.66
CA GLU A 152 17.85 1.53 -15.65
C GLU A 152 18.61 0.34 -16.27
N MET A 153 18.17 -0.15 -17.43
CA MET A 153 18.83 -1.23 -18.15
C MET A 153 20.18 -0.82 -18.74
N ASN A 154 20.32 0.43 -19.19
CA ASN A 154 21.57 0.95 -19.75
C ASN A 154 22.62 1.16 -18.66
N GLN A 155 22.22 1.67 -17.48
CA GLN A 155 23.15 1.87 -16.35
C GLN A 155 23.73 0.56 -15.80
N LYS A 156 23.01 -0.56 -15.88
CA LYS A 156 23.52 -1.87 -15.46
C LYS A 156 24.49 -2.53 -16.43
N ARG A 157 24.65 -1.99 -17.63
CA ARG A 157 25.53 -2.54 -18.68
C ARG A 157 26.93 -1.89 -18.71
N GLU A 158 27.10 -0.78 -18.00
CA GLU A 158 28.38 -0.07 -17.82
C GLU A 158 29.11 -0.59 -16.57
#